data_AF-A0A7C8CRC4-F1
#
_entry.id   AF-A0A7C8CRC4-F1
#
_cell.length_a   1.000
_cell.length_b   1.000
_cell.length_c   1.000
_cell.angle_alpha   90.00
_cell.angle_beta   90.00
_cell.angle_gamma   90.00
#
_symmetry.space_group_name_H-M   'P 1'
#
loop_
_entity.id
_entity.type
_entity.pdbx_description
1 polymer ?
#
loop_
_entity_poly.entity_id
_entity_poly.type
_entity_poly.pdbx_seq_one_letter_code
_entity_poly.pdbx_strand_id
1 'polypeptide(L)'
;MTEEEQSWQVVWSKQFPRVAAIAHYGDGVIVAAGTDVICIDAGGNTRWKSSFPFAVYSLGISDETIGLLCGQGFHLLNIVDGTPLHEGRSTTGGFNGLLPRVGGGWVLSDRVGHLHLFNGNGIGVRRVNVGSIRRLIGCLDREHLLLQDEKGHLRCLRLVQQDSGRMVDERIWSWMSELHDGHILAQSTDGEIWVGVPHPFGWDELQRIETIGMEPLASTRTADGWWVLELQGNLCRLPPIEHDTALIGGEYLCGNRIDRIATSTRGGLLRWWEAPHLAVQRRAQTRQLVAEEKQRMDWEHRAQIFHAARKAEDEGILSKAVELYQTLGRSEDMRRILEKQRGGN
;
A
#
# COMPACT_ATOMS: atom_id res chain seq x y z
N MET A 1 -20.76 11.28 13.28
CA MET A 1 -19.34 11.06 12.97
C MET A 1 -18.67 12.42 12.94
N THR A 2 -17.54 12.58 13.61
CA THR A 2 -16.72 13.81 13.47
C THR A 2 -16.10 13.86 12.06
N GLU A 3 -15.67 15.02 11.56
CA GLU A 3 -15.00 15.13 10.24
C GLU A 3 -13.75 14.24 10.15
N GLU A 4 -13.02 14.06 11.25
CA GLU A 4 -11.92 13.10 11.36
C GLU A 4 -12.34 11.63 11.23
N GLU A 5 -13.62 11.29 11.38
CA GLU A 5 -14.10 9.92 11.18
C GLU A 5 -14.50 9.65 9.72
N GLN A 6 -14.40 10.65 8.83
CA GLN A 6 -14.75 10.57 7.41
C GLN A 6 -13.55 10.68 6.46
N SER A 7 -12.35 10.97 6.96
CA SER A 7 -11.14 11.12 6.13
C SER A 7 -10.25 9.89 6.16
N TRP A 8 -9.45 9.71 5.09
CA TRP A 8 -8.38 8.72 5.04
C TRP A 8 -7.28 9.07 6.04
N GLN A 9 -6.69 8.05 6.69
CA GLN A 9 -5.75 8.27 7.78
C GLN A 9 -4.47 7.48 7.62
N VAL A 10 -3.35 8.13 7.93
CA VAL A 10 -2.07 7.44 8.12
C VAL A 10 -2.16 6.63 9.41
N VAL A 11 -2.10 5.31 9.26
CA VAL A 11 -2.16 4.39 10.40
C VAL A 11 -0.79 4.11 10.96
N TRP A 12 0.21 4.03 10.09
CA TRP A 12 1.61 3.96 10.48
C TRP A 12 2.48 4.56 9.39
N SER A 13 3.69 4.96 9.79
CA SER A 13 4.72 5.42 8.87
C SER A 13 6.06 4.78 9.23
N LYS A 14 6.90 4.52 8.23
CA LYS A 14 8.20 3.88 8.41
C LYS A 14 9.25 4.54 7.53
N GLN A 15 10.42 4.79 8.12
CA GLN A 15 11.54 5.43 7.42
C GLN A 15 12.44 4.37 6.78
N PHE A 16 12.72 4.56 5.50
CA PHE A 16 13.70 3.82 4.70
C PHE A 16 14.82 4.74 4.21
N PRO A 17 15.99 4.23 3.78
CA PRO A 17 17.09 5.09 3.33
C PRO A 17 16.77 5.89 2.06
N ARG A 18 16.22 5.23 1.03
CA ARG A 18 15.81 5.86 -0.23
C ARG A 18 14.87 4.92 -0.97
N VAL A 19 13.63 5.35 -1.18
CA VAL A 19 12.62 4.54 -1.89
C VAL A 19 12.65 4.85 -3.38
N ALA A 20 12.57 3.81 -4.19
CA ALA A 20 12.58 3.88 -5.65
C ALA A 20 11.28 3.37 -6.29
N ALA A 21 10.58 2.45 -5.62
CA ALA A 21 9.27 1.96 -6.03
C ALA A 21 8.53 1.36 -4.83
N ILE A 22 7.20 1.38 -4.88
CA ILE A 22 6.32 0.67 -3.95
C ILE A 22 5.23 -0.05 -4.74
N ALA A 23 4.75 -1.17 -4.23
CA ALA A 23 3.66 -1.90 -4.84
C ALA A 23 2.80 -2.58 -3.76
N HIS A 24 1.48 -2.52 -3.90
CA HIS A 24 0.56 -3.08 -2.93
C HIS A 24 0.41 -4.59 -3.12
N TYR A 25 0.52 -5.37 -2.04
CA TYR A 25 0.36 -6.83 -2.07
C TYR A 25 -0.55 -7.31 -0.95
N GLY A 26 -1.71 -7.89 -1.29
CA GLY A 26 -2.64 -8.46 -0.32
C GLY A 26 -3.11 -7.41 0.70
N ASP A 27 -2.67 -7.55 1.94
CA ASP A 27 -2.89 -6.62 3.06
C ASP A 27 -1.66 -5.79 3.42
N GLY A 28 -0.57 -5.87 2.64
CA GLY A 28 0.70 -5.20 2.90
C GLY A 28 1.24 -4.43 1.70
N VAL A 29 2.50 -3.99 1.82
CA VAL A 29 3.21 -3.24 0.78
C VAL A 29 4.62 -3.79 0.59
N ILE A 30 5.05 -3.83 -0.66
CA ILE A 30 6.41 -4.15 -1.06
C ILE A 30 7.12 -2.85 -1.41
N VAL A 31 8.33 -2.69 -0.89
CA VAL A 31 9.12 -1.46 -0.99
C VAL A 31 10.48 -1.80 -1.57
N ALA A 32 10.84 -1.16 -2.69
CA ALA A 32 12.21 -1.12 -3.19
C ALA A 32 12.94 0.06 -2.56
N ALA A 33 13.89 -0.23 -1.67
CA ALA A 33 14.68 0.75 -0.96
C ALA A 33 16.18 0.53 -1.23
N GLY A 34 16.74 1.26 -2.19
CA GLY A 34 18.11 1.05 -2.65
C GLY A 34 18.27 -0.36 -3.26
N THR A 35 19.18 -1.15 -2.70
CA THR A 35 19.43 -2.54 -3.13
C THR A 35 18.48 -3.56 -2.49
N ASP A 36 17.60 -3.12 -1.60
CA ASP A 36 16.74 -4.02 -0.84
C ASP A 36 15.30 -3.97 -1.34
N VAL A 37 14.65 -5.13 -1.37
CA VAL A 37 13.20 -5.27 -1.54
C VAL A 37 12.64 -5.83 -0.24
N ILE A 38 11.66 -5.12 0.33
CA ILE A 38 11.16 -5.39 1.68
C ILE A 38 9.64 -5.53 1.60
N CYS A 39 9.09 -6.63 2.09
CA CYS A 39 7.65 -6.78 2.27
C CYS A 39 7.26 -6.40 3.70
N ILE A 40 6.24 -5.55 3.81
CA ILE A 40 5.72 -5.03 5.07
C ILE A 40 4.26 -5.43 5.17
N ASP A 41 3.84 -5.92 6.33
CA ASP A 41 2.44 -6.26 6.60
C ASP A 41 1.56 -5.03 6.88
N ALA A 42 0.26 -5.26 7.04
CA ALA A 42 -0.72 -4.23 7.41
C ALA A 42 -0.41 -3.49 8.73
N GLY A 43 0.42 -4.09 9.60
CA GLY A 43 0.84 -3.57 10.89
C GLY A 43 2.16 -2.79 10.87
N GLY A 44 2.85 -2.70 9.71
CA GLY A 44 4.14 -2.04 9.60
C GLY A 44 5.36 -2.93 9.91
N ASN A 45 5.14 -4.22 10.17
CA ASN A 45 6.21 -5.18 10.45
C ASN A 45 6.79 -5.72 9.14
N THR A 46 8.09 -5.96 9.14
CA THR A 46 8.75 -6.59 7.99
C THR A 46 8.43 -8.09 7.98
N ARG A 47 7.81 -8.58 6.90
CA ARG A 47 7.57 -10.02 6.67
C ARG A 47 8.84 -10.72 6.19
N TRP A 48 9.47 -10.14 5.18
CA TRP A 48 10.73 -10.64 4.62
C TRP A 48 11.48 -9.50 3.93
N LYS A 49 12.76 -9.76 3.65
CA LYS A 49 13.66 -8.83 2.97
C LYS A 49 14.60 -9.61 2.04
N SER A 50 14.77 -9.12 0.83
CA SER A 50 15.70 -9.66 -0.16
C SER A 50 16.64 -8.56 -0.66
N SER A 51 17.92 -8.88 -0.78
CA SER A 51 18.97 -7.93 -1.18
C SER A 51 19.51 -8.27 -2.56
N PHE A 52 19.78 -7.23 -3.35
CA PHE A 52 20.24 -7.32 -4.74
C PHE A 52 21.59 -6.65 -4.94
N PRO A 53 22.37 -7.04 -5.98
CA PRO A 53 23.67 -6.41 -6.26
C PRO A 53 23.58 -4.94 -6.70
N PHE A 54 22.44 -4.52 -7.26
CA PHE A 54 22.22 -3.14 -7.70
C PHE A 54 20.93 -2.58 -7.10
N ALA A 55 20.74 -1.26 -7.22
CA ALA A 55 19.52 -0.63 -6.77
C ALA A 55 18.33 -1.08 -7.64
N VAL A 56 17.25 -1.47 -6.98
CA VAL A 56 15.97 -1.81 -7.59
C VAL A 56 15.23 -0.50 -7.88
N TYR A 57 14.81 -0.28 -9.12
CA TYR A 57 14.18 0.97 -9.54
C TYR A 57 12.74 0.83 -10.00
N SER A 58 12.25 -0.40 -10.14
CA SER A 58 10.86 -0.65 -10.53
C SER A 58 10.40 -2.01 -10.01
N LEU A 59 9.13 -2.09 -9.65
CA LEU A 59 8.45 -3.27 -9.11
C LEU A 59 7.11 -3.44 -9.81
N GLY A 60 6.70 -4.69 -9.99
CA GLY A 60 5.36 -5.06 -10.43
C GLY A 60 4.94 -6.32 -9.69
N ILE A 61 3.64 -6.47 -9.45
CA ILE A 61 3.09 -7.59 -8.71
C ILE A 61 2.13 -8.37 -9.61
N SER A 62 2.32 -9.68 -9.66
CA SER A 62 1.34 -10.65 -10.13
C SER A 62 0.79 -11.44 -8.95
N ASP A 63 -0.18 -12.32 -9.18
CA ASP A 63 -0.81 -13.10 -8.10
C ASP A 63 0.19 -13.95 -7.29
N GLU A 64 1.25 -14.46 -7.94
CA GLU A 64 2.21 -15.39 -7.32
C GLU A 64 3.64 -14.84 -7.21
N THR A 65 3.99 -13.85 -8.03
CA THR A 65 5.38 -13.41 -8.19
C THR A 65 5.52 -11.89 -8.22
N ILE A 66 6.69 -11.43 -7.80
CA ILE A 66 7.11 -10.03 -7.88
C ILE A 66 8.13 -9.91 -8.99
N GLY A 67 7.80 -9.12 -10.00
CA GLY A 67 8.74 -8.67 -11.02
C GLY A 67 9.48 -7.45 -10.52
N LEU A 68 10.80 -7.41 -10.74
CA LEU A 68 11.59 -6.24 -10.38
C LEU A 68 12.68 -5.97 -11.41
N LEU A 69 13.01 -4.69 -11.54
CA LEU A 69 14.07 -4.21 -12.42
C LEU A 69 15.23 -3.65 -11.59
N CYS A 70 16.43 -4.16 -11.86
CA CYS A 70 17.63 -3.90 -11.09
C CYS A 70 18.85 -3.87 -12.02
N GLY A 71 19.56 -2.74 -12.10
CA GLY A 71 20.61 -2.54 -13.10
C GLY A 71 20.07 -2.72 -14.53
N GLN A 72 20.61 -3.68 -15.28
CA GLN A 72 20.12 -4.07 -16.62
C GLN A 72 19.21 -5.30 -16.62
N GLY A 73 18.96 -5.88 -15.44
CA GLY A 73 18.30 -7.17 -15.28
C GLY A 73 16.84 -7.06 -14.85
N PHE A 74 16.07 -8.07 -15.26
CA PHE A 74 14.74 -8.39 -14.77
C PHE A 74 14.80 -9.62 -13.87
N HIS A 75 14.33 -9.53 -12.64
CA HIS A 75 14.33 -10.64 -11.69
C HIS A 75 12.90 -10.98 -11.23
N LEU A 76 12.70 -12.22 -10.79
CA LEU A 76 11.47 -12.68 -10.17
C LEU A 76 11.71 -13.16 -8.75
N LEU A 77 10.83 -12.73 -7.85
CA LEU A 77 10.75 -13.23 -6.49
C LEU A 77 9.43 -13.96 -6.26
N ASN A 78 9.46 -14.95 -5.39
CA ASN A 78 8.27 -15.51 -4.76
C ASN A 78 7.67 -14.45 -3.83
N ILE A 79 6.38 -14.19 -3.98
CA ILE A 79 5.71 -13.13 -3.24
C ILE A 79 5.54 -13.43 -1.74
N VAL A 80 5.54 -14.72 -1.38
CA VAL A 80 5.29 -15.18 0.00
C VAL A 80 6.49 -14.94 0.90
N ASP A 81 7.70 -15.26 0.43
CA ASP A 81 8.93 -15.27 1.24
C ASP A 81 10.07 -14.42 0.66
N GLY A 82 9.89 -13.83 -0.52
CA GLY A 82 10.89 -13.00 -1.19
C GLY A 82 12.04 -13.80 -1.82
N THR A 83 11.96 -15.13 -1.87
CA THR A 83 13.01 -15.96 -2.47
C THR A 83 13.11 -15.76 -3.98
N PRO A 84 14.32 -15.70 -4.56
CA PRO A 84 14.48 -15.54 -5.99
C PRO A 84 14.02 -16.80 -6.73
N LEU A 85 13.09 -16.64 -7.68
CA LEU A 85 12.58 -17.73 -8.53
C LEU A 85 13.37 -17.88 -9.83
N HIS A 86 13.88 -16.76 -10.36
CA HIS A 86 14.67 -16.75 -11.59
C HIS A 86 15.79 -15.72 -11.52
N GLU A 87 17.00 -16.13 -11.89
CA GLU A 87 18.10 -15.20 -12.10
C GLU A 87 17.92 -14.43 -13.40
N GLY A 88 18.27 -13.14 -13.36
CA GLY A 88 17.65 -12.19 -14.25
C GLY A 88 18.04 -12.29 -15.72
N ARG A 89 17.11 -11.91 -16.59
CA ARG A 89 17.38 -11.67 -18.01
C ARG A 89 17.77 -10.21 -18.19
N SER A 90 18.75 -9.94 -19.04
CA SER A 90 19.19 -8.58 -19.33
C SER A 90 19.03 -8.25 -20.81
N THR A 91 18.90 -6.96 -21.09
CA THR A 91 18.98 -6.40 -22.43
C THR A 91 19.95 -5.24 -22.44
N THR A 92 20.52 -4.93 -23.61
CA THR A 92 21.41 -3.79 -23.78
C THR A 92 20.70 -2.51 -23.36
N GLY A 93 21.30 -1.74 -22.46
CA GLY A 93 20.73 -0.50 -21.93
C GLY A 93 19.71 -0.69 -20.80
N GLY A 94 19.28 -1.93 -20.53
CA GLY A 94 18.31 -2.28 -19.50
C GLY A 94 16.85 -2.01 -19.87
N PHE A 95 15.97 -2.39 -18.97
CA PHE A 95 14.53 -2.17 -19.09
C PHE A 95 14.14 -0.79 -18.54
N ASN A 96 12.96 -0.30 -18.93
CA ASN A 96 12.39 0.95 -18.40
C ASN A 96 10.96 0.79 -17.89
N GLY A 97 10.30 -0.32 -18.19
CA GLY A 97 8.95 -0.61 -17.70
C GLY A 97 8.75 -2.11 -17.57
N LEU A 98 7.91 -2.50 -16.62
CA LEU A 98 7.42 -3.86 -16.46
C LEU A 98 5.93 -3.84 -16.15
N LEU A 99 5.21 -4.85 -16.63
CA LEU A 99 3.79 -5.02 -16.39
C LEU A 99 3.48 -6.52 -16.28
N PRO A 100 2.72 -6.97 -15.25
CA PRO A 100 2.17 -8.31 -15.21
C PRO A 100 1.13 -8.49 -16.33
N ARG A 101 1.06 -9.68 -16.92
CA ARG A 101 0.07 -10.00 -17.97
C ARG A 101 -1.17 -10.64 -17.37
N VAL A 102 -2.33 -10.31 -17.95
CA VAL A 102 -3.54 -11.11 -17.73
C VAL A 102 -3.29 -12.54 -18.19
N GLY A 103 -3.57 -13.52 -17.32
CA GLY A 103 -3.33 -14.94 -17.58
C GLY A 103 -1.89 -15.40 -17.33
N GLY A 104 -1.02 -14.55 -16.76
CA GLY A 104 0.30 -14.92 -16.28
C GLY A 104 1.46 -14.48 -17.19
N GLY A 105 2.62 -14.32 -16.58
CA GLY A 105 3.83 -13.81 -17.23
C GLY A 105 3.94 -12.30 -17.22
N TRP A 106 4.92 -11.79 -17.96
CA TRP A 106 5.39 -10.42 -17.85
C TRP A 106 5.63 -9.78 -19.22
N VAL A 107 5.32 -8.49 -19.33
CA VAL A 107 5.74 -7.63 -20.44
C VAL A 107 6.74 -6.63 -19.91
N LEU A 108 7.91 -6.54 -20.55
CA LEU A 108 8.91 -5.54 -20.24
C LEU A 108 9.19 -4.68 -21.47
N SER A 109 9.28 -3.37 -21.27
CA SER A 109 9.80 -2.46 -22.28
C SER A 109 11.28 -2.20 -22.04
N ASP A 110 12.07 -2.19 -23.12
CA ASP A 110 13.45 -1.74 -23.07
C ASP A 110 13.59 -0.29 -23.52
N ARG A 111 14.79 0.28 -23.29
CA ARG A 111 15.09 1.68 -23.63
C ARG A 111 15.26 1.94 -25.13
N VAL A 112 15.18 0.92 -25.97
CA VAL A 112 15.42 1.00 -27.43
C VAL A 112 14.12 0.79 -28.21
N GLY A 113 13.01 0.48 -27.54
CA GLY A 113 11.69 0.35 -28.16
C GLY A 113 11.26 -1.09 -28.46
N HIS A 114 11.87 -2.08 -27.79
CA HIS A 114 11.36 -3.45 -27.83
C HIS A 114 10.47 -3.74 -26.63
N LEU A 115 9.46 -4.58 -26.88
CA LEU A 115 8.74 -5.32 -25.85
C LEU A 115 9.28 -6.74 -25.76
N HIS A 116 9.54 -7.18 -24.54
CA HIS A 116 9.99 -8.51 -24.19
C HIS A 116 8.87 -9.20 -23.42
N LEU A 117 8.41 -10.34 -23.93
CA LEU A 117 7.38 -11.17 -23.33
C LEU A 117 8.03 -12.33 -22.60
N PHE A 118 7.71 -12.48 -21.33
CA PHE A 118 8.14 -13.59 -20.49
C PHE A 118 6.93 -14.39 -20.01
N ASN A 119 7.10 -15.68 -19.77
CA ASN A 119 6.10 -16.50 -19.09
C ASN A 119 6.12 -16.25 -17.57
N GLY A 120 5.23 -16.92 -16.81
CA GLY A 120 5.15 -16.77 -15.35
C GLY A 120 6.44 -17.09 -14.61
N ASN A 121 7.29 -17.95 -15.17
CA ASN A 121 8.58 -18.35 -14.60
C ASN A 121 9.73 -17.42 -15.02
N GLY A 122 9.45 -16.33 -15.74
CA GLY A 122 10.48 -15.38 -16.19
C GLY A 122 11.30 -15.86 -17.39
N ILE A 123 10.85 -16.89 -18.09
CA ILE A 123 11.50 -17.38 -19.31
C ILE A 123 10.99 -16.56 -20.49
N GLY A 124 11.93 -16.02 -21.28
CA GLY A 124 11.62 -15.24 -22.48
C GLY A 124 10.88 -16.07 -23.52
N VAL A 125 9.72 -15.58 -23.95
CA VAL A 125 8.84 -16.22 -24.93
C VAL A 125 9.01 -15.56 -26.30
N ARG A 126 9.02 -14.22 -26.33
CA ARG A 126 9.02 -13.45 -27.58
C ARG A 126 9.56 -12.05 -27.36
N ARG A 127 10.13 -11.46 -28.42
CA ARG A 127 10.51 -10.04 -28.47
C ARG A 127 9.85 -9.39 -29.68
N VAL A 128 9.31 -8.18 -29.50
CA VAL A 128 8.61 -7.41 -30.54
C VAL A 128 9.20 -6.01 -30.60
N ASN A 129 9.47 -5.49 -31.80
CA ASN A 129 9.85 -4.09 -31.97
C ASN A 129 8.59 -3.25 -32.19
N VAL A 130 8.35 -2.29 -31.29
CA VAL A 130 7.14 -1.45 -31.33
C VAL A 130 7.46 0.04 -31.45
N GLY A 131 8.75 0.38 -31.55
CA GLY A 131 9.23 1.76 -31.49
C GLY A 131 9.27 2.30 -30.06
N SER A 132 9.51 3.60 -29.91
CA SER A 132 9.74 4.19 -28.60
C SER A 132 8.49 4.19 -27.71
N ILE A 133 8.66 3.68 -26.48
CA ILE A 133 7.58 3.45 -25.52
C ILE A 133 7.80 4.39 -24.34
N ARG A 134 6.83 5.28 -24.11
CA ARG A 134 6.86 6.19 -22.95
C ARG A 134 6.41 5.47 -21.69
N ARG A 135 5.34 4.67 -21.78
CA ARG A 135 4.73 4.00 -20.62
C ARG A 135 3.94 2.75 -21.02
N LEU A 136 4.04 1.70 -20.21
CA LEU A 136 3.11 0.57 -20.25
C LEU A 136 1.86 0.94 -19.44
N ILE A 137 0.68 0.81 -20.03
CA ILE A 137 -0.58 1.22 -19.39
C ILE A 137 -1.27 0.03 -18.73
N GLY A 138 -1.39 -1.10 -19.44
CA GLY A 138 -2.08 -2.26 -18.90
C GLY A 138 -2.50 -3.23 -19.98
N CYS A 139 -2.95 -4.43 -19.58
CA CYS A 139 -3.53 -5.40 -20.51
C CYS A 139 -5.06 -5.35 -20.40
N LEU A 140 -5.75 -5.18 -21.53
CA LEU A 140 -7.21 -5.29 -21.58
C LEU A 140 -7.64 -6.75 -21.41
N ASP A 141 -6.91 -7.65 -22.05
CA ASP A 141 -7.11 -9.09 -21.99
C ASP A 141 -5.77 -9.81 -22.23
N ARG A 142 -5.79 -11.11 -22.56
CA ARG A 142 -4.59 -11.91 -22.81
C ARG A 142 -3.86 -11.55 -24.11
N GLU A 143 -4.54 -10.90 -25.05
CA GLU A 143 -4.04 -10.56 -26.38
C GLU A 143 -3.70 -9.08 -26.53
N HIS A 144 -4.41 -8.18 -25.83
CA HIS A 144 -4.36 -6.74 -26.06
C HIS A 144 -3.60 -6.02 -24.94
N LEU A 145 -2.50 -5.36 -25.31
CA LEU A 145 -1.69 -4.52 -24.45
C LEU A 145 -1.89 -3.04 -24.82
N LEU A 146 -2.18 -2.21 -23.82
CA LEU A 146 -2.18 -0.77 -23.93
C LEU A 146 -0.82 -0.20 -23.53
N LEU A 147 -0.34 0.74 -24.35
CA LEU A 147 0.84 1.53 -24.06
C LEU A 147 0.66 2.97 -24.54
N GLN A 148 1.42 3.87 -23.95
CA GLN A 148 1.58 5.23 -24.43
C GLN A 148 2.89 5.33 -25.21
N ASP A 149 2.82 5.81 -26.45
CA ASP A 149 4.02 6.07 -27.25
C ASP A 149 4.71 7.40 -26.86
N GLU A 150 5.91 7.64 -27.37
CA GLU A 150 6.64 8.90 -27.11
C GLU A 150 5.97 10.16 -27.66
N LYS A 151 5.00 10.02 -28.58
CA LYS A 151 4.22 11.16 -29.06
C LYS A 151 3.03 11.47 -28.16
N GLY A 152 2.75 10.62 -27.18
CA GLY A 152 1.65 10.77 -26.23
C GLY A 152 0.35 10.08 -26.68
N HIS A 153 0.35 9.29 -27.75
CA HIS A 153 -0.84 8.57 -28.18
C HIS A 153 -1.02 7.28 -27.39
N LEU A 154 -2.28 6.96 -27.07
CA LEU A 154 -2.66 5.65 -26.57
C LEU A 154 -2.67 4.65 -27.74
N ARG A 155 -1.94 3.55 -27.61
CA ARG A 155 -1.91 2.47 -28.58
C ARG A 155 -2.39 1.18 -27.95
N CYS A 156 -3.12 0.40 -28.75
CA CYS A 156 -3.43 -0.99 -28.46
C CYS A 156 -2.59 -1.89 -29.37
N LEU A 157 -1.77 -2.74 -28.78
CA LEU A 157 -1.00 -3.76 -29.46
C LEU A 157 -1.64 -5.13 -29.27
N ARG A 158 -1.68 -5.92 -30.35
CA ARG A 158 -2.02 -7.34 -30.27
C ARG A 158 -0.74 -8.16 -30.12
N LEU A 159 -0.63 -8.91 -29.02
CA LEU A 159 0.54 -9.72 -28.67
C LEU A 159 0.56 -11.10 -29.35
N VAL A 160 -0.56 -11.53 -29.94
CA VAL A 160 -0.76 -12.87 -30.52
C VAL A 160 -0.75 -12.82 -32.06
N GLN A 161 -0.15 -13.83 -32.69
CA GLN A 161 -0.03 -14.05 -34.15
C GLN A 161 0.78 -13.00 -34.92
N GLN A 162 0.19 -11.84 -35.24
CA GLN A 162 0.83 -10.78 -36.01
C GLN A 162 1.00 -9.55 -35.13
N ASP A 163 2.24 -9.04 -35.04
CA ASP A 163 2.55 -7.80 -34.33
C ASP A 163 1.87 -6.65 -35.06
N SER A 164 0.66 -6.35 -34.62
CA SER A 164 -0.18 -5.29 -35.15
C SER A 164 -0.54 -4.37 -34.00
N GLY A 165 -0.31 -3.09 -34.24
CA GLY A 165 -0.62 -2.02 -33.31
C GLY A 165 -1.56 -1.04 -33.98
N ARG A 166 -2.46 -0.48 -33.18
CA ARG A 166 -3.32 0.62 -33.61
C ARG A 166 -3.32 1.71 -32.57
N MET A 167 -3.58 2.91 -33.04
CA MET A 167 -3.86 4.04 -32.18
C MET A 167 -5.32 3.92 -31.71
N VAL A 168 -5.56 4.06 -30.41
CA VAL A 168 -6.91 4.02 -29.83
C VAL A 168 -7.66 5.31 -30.18
N ASP A 169 -6.96 6.44 -30.16
CA ASP A 169 -7.49 7.77 -30.48
C ASP A 169 -6.36 8.70 -30.96
N GLU A 170 -6.68 9.65 -31.82
CA GLU A 170 -5.77 10.68 -32.35
C GLU A 170 -5.36 11.72 -31.31
N ARG A 171 -6.07 11.81 -30.18
CA ARG A 171 -5.71 12.74 -29.10
C ARG A 171 -4.31 12.45 -28.54
N ILE A 172 -3.58 13.53 -28.29
CA ILE A 172 -2.27 13.50 -27.63
C ILE A 172 -2.48 13.70 -26.14
N TRP A 173 -1.94 12.78 -25.36
CA TRP A 173 -2.03 12.80 -23.90
C TRP A 173 -0.65 13.10 -23.31
N SER A 174 -0.59 14.03 -22.37
CA SER A 174 0.64 14.37 -21.65
C SER A 174 0.99 13.28 -20.62
N TRP A 175 -0.02 12.68 -20.00
CA TRP A 175 0.12 11.65 -18.98
C TRP A 175 -1.07 10.67 -19.00
N MET A 176 -0.83 9.42 -18.60
CA MET A 176 -1.85 8.40 -18.38
C MET A 176 -1.54 7.52 -17.16
N SER A 177 -2.58 7.14 -16.42
CA SER A 177 -2.46 6.14 -15.35
C SER A 177 -2.21 4.74 -15.91
N GLU A 178 -1.86 3.82 -15.02
CA GLU A 178 -2.06 2.39 -15.29
C GLU A 178 -3.56 2.07 -15.41
N LEU A 179 -3.86 0.94 -16.05
CA LEU A 179 -5.22 0.40 -16.17
C LEU A 179 -5.69 -0.17 -14.82
N HIS A 180 -6.68 0.50 -14.23
CA HIS A 180 -7.32 0.05 -13.00
C HIS A 180 -8.78 -0.29 -13.25
N ASP A 181 -9.10 -1.59 -13.11
CA ASP A 181 -10.45 -2.14 -13.24
C ASP A 181 -11.14 -1.70 -14.54
N GLY A 182 -10.38 -1.78 -15.65
CA GLY A 182 -10.85 -1.39 -16.98
C GLY A 182 -10.86 0.11 -17.26
N HIS A 183 -10.41 0.95 -16.33
CA HIS A 183 -10.43 2.40 -16.50
C HIS A 183 -9.03 2.99 -16.44
N ILE A 184 -8.85 4.13 -17.10
CA ILE A 184 -7.64 4.95 -17.04
C ILE A 184 -7.99 6.41 -16.77
N LEU A 185 -7.10 7.08 -16.05
CA LEU A 185 -7.02 8.53 -16.05
C LEU A 185 -6.06 8.97 -17.16
N ALA A 186 -6.43 9.99 -17.90
CA ALA A 186 -5.60 10.59 -18.93
C ALA A 186 -5.61 12.12 -18.78
N GLN A 187 -4.44 12.73 -18.92
CA GLN A 187 -4.30 14.18 -18.96
C GLN A 187 -3.98 14.61 -20.39
N SER A 188 -4.77 15.56 -20.92
CA SER A 188 -4.49 16.17 -22.23
C SER A 188 -3.42 17.26 -22.12
N THR A 189 -2.87 17.70 -23.26
CA THR A 189 -1.78 18.68 -23.30
C THR A 189 -2.14 20.07 -22.77
N ASP A 190 -3.43 20.38 -22.67
CA ASP A 190 -3.99 21.58 -22.06
C ASP A 190 -4.21 21.46 -20.53
N GLY A 191 -3.92 20.28 -19.96
CA GLY A 191 -4.01 20.01 -18.53
C GLY A 191 -5.34 19.41 -18.07
N GLU A 192 -6.33 19.27 -18.94
CA GLU A 192 -7.61 18.66 -18.56
C GLU A 192 -7.46 17.18 -18.20
N ILE A 193 -8.18 16.73 -17.17
CA ILE A 193 -8.19 15.34 -16.71
C ILE A 193 -9.44 14.63 -17.23
N TRP A 194 -9.25 13.41 -17.71
CA TRP A 194 -10.28 12.56 -18.29
C TRP A 194 -10.24 11.19 -17.64
N VAL A 195 -11.41 10.59 -17.40
CA VAL A 195 -11.56 9.15 -17.13
C VAL A 195 -12.07 8.50 -18.40
N GLY A 196 -11.46 7.39 -18.78
CA GLY A 196 -11.96 6.60 -19.91
C GLY A 196 -11.88 5.11 -19.68
N VAL A 197 -12.73 4.39 -20.41
CA VAL A 197 -12.74 2.94 -20.56
C VAL A 197 -12.21 2.63 -21.96
N PRO A 198 -10.92 2.24 -22.08
CA PRO A 198 -10.31 2.02 -23.38
C PRO A 198 -10.73 0.67 -23.97
N HIS A 199 -10.99 0.67 -25.28
CA HIS A 199 -11.24 -0.50 -26.10
C HIS A 199 -10.18 -0.55 -27.22
N PRO A 200 -9.84 -1.71 -27.83
CA PRO A 200 -8.79 -1.74 -28.86
C PRO A 200 -9.04 -0.78 -30.02
N PHE A 201 -10.29 -0.43 -30.31
CA PHE A 201 -10.69 0.40 -31.44
C PHE A 201 -11.14 1.82 -31.08
N GLY A 202 -11.03 2.22 -29.80
CA GLY A 202 -11.53 3.52 -29.35
C GLY A 202 -11.78 3.56 -27.85
N TRP A 203 -12.76 4.38 -27.45
CA TRP A 203 -13.20 4.48 -26.06
C TRP A 203 -14.63 3.98 -25.96
N ASP A 204 -14.90 3.09 -25.02
CA ASP A 204 -16.28 2.75 -24.66
C ASP A 204 -16.91 3.91 -23.90
N GLU A 205 -16.12 4.55 -23.02
CA GLU A 205 -16.48 5.76 -22.30
C GLU A 205 -15.27 6.70 -22.22
N LEU A 206 -15.51 8.01 -22.33
CA LEU A 206 -14.50 9.04 -22.12
C LEU A 206 -15.16 10.32 -21.59
N GLN A 207 -14.91 10.64 -20.33
CA GLN A 207 -15.54 11.75 -19.62
C GLN A 207 -14.48 12.67 -19.00
N ARG A 208 -14.65 13.97 -19.19
CA ARG A 208 -13.82 14.99 -18.54
C ARG A 208 -14.19 15.10 -17.06
N ILE A 209 -13.19 15.11 -16.18
CA ILE A 209 -13.35 15.47 -14.78
C ILE A 209 -13.06 16.96 -14.64
N GLU A 210 -13.96 17.69 -13.98
CA GLU A 210 -13.72 19.08 -13.62
C GLU A 210 -12.67 19.15 -12.50
N THR A 211 -11.46 19.57 -12.88
CA THR A 211 -10.31 19.79 -11.99
C THR A 211 -9.57 21.03 -12.43
N ILE A 212 -8.94 21.75 -11.50
CA ILE A 212 -8.16 22.96 -11.81
C ILE A 212 -6.69 22.69 -11.52
N GLY A 213 -5.84 22.78 -12.55
CA GLY A 213 -4.38 22.87 -12.40
C GLY A 213 -3.68 21.62 -11.84
N MET A 214 -4.29 20.44 -11.95
CA MET A 214 -3.70 19.18 -11.45
C MET A 214 -2.55 18.72 -12.35
N GLU A 215 -1.40 18.37 -11.77
CA GLU A 215 -0.26 17.78 -12.48
C GLU A 215 0.01 16.35 -11.98
N PRO A 216 -0.61 15.32 -12.57
CA PRO A 216 -0.54 13.96 -12.06
C PRO A 216 0.86 13.34 -12.24
N LEU A 217 1.39 12.77 -11.16
CA LEU A 217 2.61 11.97 -11.14
C LEU A 217 2.25 10.48 -11.20
N ALA A 218 1.36 10.04 -10.31
CA ALA A 218 0.88 8.66 -10.20
C ALA A 218 -0.58 8.64 -9.75
N SER A 219 -1.26 7.51 -9.93
CA SER A 219 -2.62 7.34 -9.44
C SER A 219 -2.89 5.91 -9.01
N THR A 220 -3.89 5.71 -8.18
CA THR A 220 -4.47 4.40 -7.91
C THR A 220 -5.98 4.54 -7.76
N ARG A 221 -6.71 3.47 -8.03
CA ARG A 221 -8.16 3.42 -7.77
C ARG A 221 -8.40 2.73 -6.43
N THR A 222 -9.46 3.13 -5.75
CA THR A 222 -10.00 2.46 -4.56
C THR A 222 -11.53 2.39 -4.70
N ALA A 223 -12.21 1.74 -3.74
CA ALA A 223 -13.67 1.60 -3.78
C ALA A 223 -14.39 2.95 -3.74
N ASP A 224 -13.77 3.98 -3.17
CA ASP A 224 -14.34 5.32 -3.10
C ASP A 224 -13.97 6.22 -4.29
N GLY A 225 -13.15 5.77 -5.23
CA GLY A 225 -12.77 6.56 -6.41
C GLY A 225 -11.28 6.56 -6.70
N TRP A 226 -10.84 7.58 -7.42
CA TRP A 226 -9.46 7.73 -7.84
C TRP A 226 -8.67 8.54 -6.82
N TRP A 227 -7.45 8.09 -6.53
CA TRP A 227 -6.46 8.82 -5.77
C TRP A 227 -5.32 9.18 -6.71
N VAL A 228 -5.00 10.47 -6.79
CA VAL A 228 -3.96 11.02 -7.66
C VAL A 228 -2.90 11.67 -6.80
N LEU A 229 -1.66 11.24 -7.01
CA LEU A 229 -0.48 11.88 -6.46
C LEU A 229 0.01 12.91 -7.48
N GLU A 230 0.05 14.17 -7.09
CA GLU A 230 0.52 15.28 -7.91
C GLU A 230 2.05 15.43 -7.85
N LEU A 231 2.62 16.12 -8.84
CA LEU A 231 4.05 16.37 -8.93
C LEU A 231 4.61 17.13 -7.72
N GLN A 232 3.80 17.99 -7.10
CA GLN A 232 4.11 18.75 -5.88
C GLN A 232 4.10 17.87 -4.61
N GLY A 233 3.64 16.62 -4.73
CA GLY A 233 3.58 15.63 -3.65
C GLY A 233 2.27 15.61 -2.86
N ASN A 234 1.26 16.37 -3.33
CA ASN A 234 -0.09 16.31 -2.81
C ASN A 234 -0.80 15.04 -3.29
N LEU A 235 -1.62 14.46 -2.42
CA LEU A 235 -2.45 13.31 -2.69
C LEU A 235 -3.91 13.77 -2.63
N CYS A 236 -4.58 13.70 -3.77
CA CYS A 236 -5.91 14.25 -3.99
C CYS A 236 -6.86 13.18 -4.48
N ARG A 237 -8.13 13.25 -4.08
CA ARG A 237 -9.18 12.36 -4.54
C ARG A 237 -9.90 12.94 -5.77
N LEU A 238 -10.27 12.08 -6.71
CA LEU A 238 -11.10 12.39 -7.86
C LEU A 238 -12.36 11.50 -7.90
N PRO A 239 -13.58 12.10 -8.00
CA PRO A 239 -13.84 13.54 -7.97
C PRO A 239 -13.52 14.15 -6.59
N PRO A 240 -13.19 15.46 -6.53
CA PRO A 240 -12.88 16.13 -5.27
C PRO A 240 -14.09 16.13 -4.34
N ILE A 241 -13.84 15.99 -3.04
CA ILE A 241 -14.85 16.22 -2.00
C ILE A 241 -14.73 17.67 -1.55
N GLU A 242 -15.85 18.38 -1.41
CA GLU A 242 -15.84 19.75 -0.90
C GLU A 242 -15.19 19.82 0.50
N HIS A 243 -14.32 20.82 0.71
CA HIS A 243 -13.59 21.05 1.96
C HIS A 243 -12.56 19.96 2.34
N ASP A 244 -12.26 19.01 1.45
CA ASP A 244 -11.19 18.06 1.71
C ASP A 244 -9.82 18.74 1.60
N THR A 245 -8.95 18.44 2.56
CA THR A 245 -7.60 18.99 2.60
C THR A 245 -6.68 18.06 1.83
N ALA A 246 -5.90 18.62 0.90
CA ALA A 246 -4.93 17.83 0.15
C ALA A 246 -3.99 17.09 1.11
N LEU A 247 -3.91 15.77 0.96
CA LEU A 247 -3.06 14.93 1.80
C LEU A 247 -1.61 15.01 1.30
N ILE A 248 -0.63 14.74 2.16
CA ILE A 248 0.79 14.76 1.75
C ILE A 248 1.23 13.33 1.40
N GLY A 249 1.30 13.04 0.10
CA GLY A 249 1.63 11.72 -0.43
C GLY A 249 3.14 11.47 -0.61
N GLY A 250 3.88 12.40 -1.20
CA GLY A 250 5.28 12.21 -1.59
C GLY A 250 5.45 11.98 -3.10
N GLU A 251 6.20 10.96 -3.51
CA GLU A 251 6.54 10.74 -4.94
C GLU A 251 6.12 9.36 -5.47
N TYR A 252 5.70 8.45 -4.59
CA TYR A 252 5.20 7.14 -4.99
C TYR A 252 3.84 6.86 -4.36
N LEU A 253 2.97 6.18 -5.12
CA LEU A 253 1.61 5.81 -4.73
C LEU A 253 1.29 4.41 -5.24
N CYS A 254 0.70 3.58 -4.39
CA CYS A 254 0.06 2.32 -4.78
C CYS A 254 -1.17 2.05 -3.90
N GLY A 255 -2.07 1.18 -4.33
CA GLY A 255 -3.30 0.87 -3.60
C GLY A 255 -3.80 -0.54 -3.85
N ASN A 256 -4.64 -1.04 -2.93
CA ASN A 256 -5.23 -2.38 -3.02
C ASN A 256 -6.52 -2.45 -3.83
N ARG A 257 -6.91 -1.34 -4.48
CA ARG A 257 -8.17 -1.21 -5.24
C ARG A 257 -9.45 -1.19 -4.39
N ILE A 258 -9.34 -1.20 -3.08
CA ILE A 258 -10.48 -1.31 -2.17
C ILE A 258 -10.46 -0.17 -1.14
N ASP A 259 -9.57 -0.23 -0.16
CA ASP A 259 -9.66 0.58 1.06
C ASP A 259 -8.30 0.89 1.70
N ARG A 260 -7.19 0.58 1.02
CA ARG A 260 -5.84 0.85 1.48
C ARG A 260 -4.97 1.41 0.36
N ILE A 261 -4.19 2.42 0.72
CA ILE A 261 -3.18 3.01 -0.16
C ILE A 261 -1.88 3.18 0.63
N ALA A 262 -0.76 3.09 -0.07
CA ALA A 262 0.54 3.41 0.48
C ALA A 262 1.16 4.51 -0.35
N THR A 263 1.76 5.48 0.32
CA THR A 263 2.56 6.52 -0.33
C THR A 263 3.95 6.58 0.25
N SER A 264 4.92 7.03 -0.54
CA SER A 264 6.28 7.21 -0.03
C SER A 264 6.93 8.45 -0.58
N THR A 265 7.76 9.10 0.24
CA THR A 265 8.70 10.09 -0.28
C THR A 265 9.91 9.43 -0.93
N ARG A 266 10.61 10.12 -1.83
CA ARG A 266 11.92 9.66 -2.35
C ARG A 266 12.97 9.53 -1.25
N GLY A 267 12.88 10.39 -0.23
CA GLY A 267 13.68 10.31 0.99
C GLY A 267 13.37 9.10 1.88
N GLY A 268 12.34 8.32 1.55
CA GLY A 268 12.05 7.02 2.15
C GLY A 268 11.03 7.03 3.29
N LEU A 269 10.30 8.13 3.49
CA LEU A 269 9.18 8.13 4.43
C LEU A 269 7.98 7.45 3.77
N LEU A 270 7.74 6.19 4.13
CA LEU A 270 6.57 5.41 3.72
C LEU A 270 5.42 5.68 4.69
N ARG A 271 4.22 5.89 4.16
CA ARG A 271 2.96 6.05 4.89
C ARG A 271 1.94 5.03 4.41
N TRP A 272 1.30 4.37 5.36
CA TRP A 272 0.19 3.46 5.11
C TRP A 272 -1.11 4.10 5.50
N TRP A 273 -2.02 4.19 4.53
CA TRP A 273 -3.30 4.85 4.68
C TRP A 273 -4.44 3.85 4.64
N GLU A 274 -5.41 4.04 5.50
CA GLU A 274 -6.65 3.27 5.50
C GLU A 274 -7.86 4.17 5.30
N ALA A 275 -8.84 3.64 4.59
CA ALA A 275 -10.13 4.28 4.39
C ALA A 275 -10.88 4.45 5.73
N PRO A 276 -11.83 5.40 5.79
CA PRO A 276 -12.49 5.78 7.05
C PRO A 276 -13.16 4.61 7.81
N HIS A 277 -13.79 3.66 7.11
CA HIS A 277 -14.46 2.52 7.75
C HIS A 277 -13.48 1.60 8.49
N LEU A 278 -12.27 1.40 7.96
CA LEU A 278 -11.21 0.63 8.62
C LEU A 278 -10.65 1.37 9.83
N ALA A 279 -10.45 2.69 9.71
CA ALA A 279 -9.96 3.51 10.81
C ALA A 279 -10.92 3.48 12.01
N VAL A 280 -12.23 3.54 11.77
CA VAL A 280 -13.27 3.40 12.82
C VAL A 280 -13.19 2.04 13.50
N GLN A 281 -13.09 0.95 12.73
CA GLN A 281 -12.96 -0.41 13.27
C GLN A 281 -11.70 -0.55 14.14
N ARG A 282 -10.56 -0.07 13.64
CA ARG A 282 -9.28 -0.13 14.37
C ARG A 282 -9.33 0.64 15.68
N ARG A 283 -9.89 1.86 15.68
CA ARG A 283 -10.08 2.66 16.90
C ARG A 283 -10.99 1.97 17.92
N ALA A 284 -12.02 1.27 17.47
CA ALA A 284 -12.88 0.49 18.37
C ALA A 284 -12.11 -0.67 19.02
N GLN A 285 -11.34 -1.42 18.23
CA GLN A 285 -10.47 -2.50 18.73
C GLN A 285 -9.41 -1.99 19.71
N THR A 286 -8.72 -0.89 19.39
CA THR A 286 -7.71 -0.29 20.29
C THR A 286 -8.34 0.16 21.61
N ARG A 287 -9.53 0.78 21.58
CA ARG A 287 -10.25 1.18 22.80
C ARG A 287 -10.59 -0.03 23.67
N GLN A 288 -11.01 -1.13 23.06
CA GLN A 288 -11.32 -2.36 23.78
C GLN A 288 -10.06 -2.96 24.43
N LEU A 289 -8.96 -3.10 23.68
CA LEU A 289 -7.70 -3.62 24.21
C LEU A 289 -7.15 -2.76 25.37
N VAL A 290 -7.21 -1.44 25.25
CA VAL A 290 -6.78 -0.53 26.33
C VAL A 290 -7.68 -0.68 27.57
N ALA A 291 -8.98 -0.88 27.39
CA ALA A 291 -9.90 -1.12 28.51
C ALA A 291 -9.62 -2.46 29.20
N GLU A 292 -9.40 -3.53 28.43
CA GLU A 292 -9.04 -4.86 28.95
C GLU A 292 -7.70 -4.83 29.71
N GLU A 293 -6.69 -4.15 29.17
CA GLU A 293 -5.40 -3.97 29.83
C GLU A 293 -5.52 -3.16 31.13
N LYS A 294 -6.30 -2.07 31.14
CA LYS A 294 -6.58 -1.31 32.37
C LYS A 294 -7.27 -2.18 33.41
N GLN A 295 -8.28 -2.96 33.01
CA GLN A 295 -8.96 -3.89 33.92
C GLN A 295 -8.00 -4.96 34.47
N ARG A 296 -7.10 -5.50 33.64
CA ARG A 296 -6.08 -6.46 34.09
C ARG A 296 -5.12 -5.83 35.09
N MET A 297 -4.59 -4.64 34.78
CA MET A 297 -3.70 -3.89 35.67
C MET A 297 -4.38 -3.54 36.99
N ASP A 298 -5.65 -3.10 36.96
CA ASP A 298 -6.44 -2.82 38.15
C ASP A 298 -6.64 -4.08 38.99
N TRP A 299 -6.91 -5.23 38.35
CA TRP A 299 -7.03 -6.51 39.04
C TRP A 299 -5.70 -6.95 39.68
N GLU A 300 -4.59 -6.86 38.95
CA GLU A 300 -3.24 -7.17 39.46
C GLU A 300 -2.87 -6.27 40.63
N HIS A 301 -3.15 -4.97 40.53
CA HIS A 301 -2.90 -4.01 41.60
C HIS A 301 -3.75 -4.34 42.84
N ARG A 302 -5.04 -4.64 42.65
CA ARG A 302 -5.91 -5.06 43.76
C ARG A 302 -5.47 -6.38 44.40
N ALA A 303 -4.97 -7.33 43.61
CA ALA A 303 -4.41 -8.58 44.12
C ALA A 303 -3.15 -8.32 44.96
N GLN A 304 -2.25 -7.43 44.52
CA GLN A 304 -1.08 -7.04 45.29
C GLN A 304 -1.44 -6.38 46.62
N ILE A 305 -2.39 -5.44 46.63
CA ILE A 305 -2.89 -4.82 47.87
C ILE A 305 -3.49 -5.89 48.78
N PHE A 306 -4.23 -6.86 48.23
CA PHE A 306 -4.83 -7.94 49.02
C PHE A 306 -3.76 -8.84 49.64
N HIS A 307 -2.73 -9.23 48.89
CA HIS A 307 -1.61 -9.99 49.41
C HIS A 307 -0.83 -9.23 50.49
N ALA A 308 -0.64 -7.92 50.31
CA ALA A 308 -0.03 -7.06 51.32
C ALA A 308 -0.89 -6.95 52.59
N ALA A 309 -2.22 -6.84 52.45
CA ALA A 309 -3.16 -6.82 53.56
C ALA A 309 -3.12 -8.14 54.36
N ARG A 310 -3.10 -9.27 53.67
CA ARG A 310 -3.01 -10.60 54.28
C ARG A 310 -1.67 -10.81 54.99
N LYS A 311 -0.56 -10.41 54.37
CA LYS A 311 0.76 -10.45 54.99
C LYS A 311 0.82 -9.58 56.25
N ALA A 312 0.24 -8.37 56.22
CA ALA A 312 0.15 -7.51 57.40
C ALA A 312 -0.72 -8.11 58.51
N GLU A 313 -1.79 -8.84 58.16
CA GLU A 313 -2.60 -9.61 59.12
C GLU A 313 -1.77 -10.74 59.74
N ASP A 314 -1.06 -11.53 58.93
CA ASP A 314 -0.23 -12.67 59.36
C ASP A 314 0.95 -12.21 60.26
N GLU A 315 1.52 -11.03 59.99
CA GLU A 315 2.58 -10.39 60.78
C GLU A 315 2.05 -9.66 62.03
N GLY A 316 0.74 -9.61 62.26
CA GLY A 316 0.12 -8.99 63.43
C GLY A 316 0.02 -7.46 63.39
N ILE A 317 0.32 -6.82 62.24
CA ILE A 317 0.22 -5.37 62.04
C ILE A 317 -1.22 -5.01 61.64
N LEU A 318 -2.15 -5.21 62.57
CA LEU A 318 -3.60 -5.19 62.31
C LEU A 318 -4.12 -3.83 61.81
N SER A 319 -3.53 -2.70 62.22
CA SER A 319 -3.90 -1.36 61.73
C SER A 319 -3.63 -1.20 60.24
N LYS A 320 -2.46 -1.66 59.77
CA LYS A 320 -2.06 -1.64 58.35
C LYS A 320 -2.92 -2.59 57.51
N ALA A 321 -3.28 -3.76 58.05
CA ALA A 321 -4.19 -4.68 57.38
C ALA A 321 -5.58 -4.06 57.16
N VAL A 322 -6.14 -3.38 58.16
CA VAL A 322 -7.45 -2.69 58.06
C VAL A 322 -7.43 -1.60 56.99
N GLU A 323 -6.38 -0.77 56.94
CA GLU A 323 -6.24 0.29 55.93
C GLU A 323 -6.21 -0.28 54.49
N LEU A 324 -5.46 -1.38 54.28
CA LEU A 324 -5.35 -2.01 52.96
C LEU A 324 -6.65 -2.72 52.56
N TYR A 325 -7.38 -3.36 53.49
CA TYR A 325 -8.71 -3.92 53.21
C TYR A 325 -9.77 -2.84 52.96
N GLN A 326 -9.68 -1.70 53.64
CA GLN A 326 -10.54 -0.53 53.40
C GLN A 326 -10.32 0.03 52.01
N THR A 327 -9.07 0.16 51.59
CA THR A 327 -8.69 0.56 50.22
C THR A 327 -9.27 -0.38 49.17
N LEU A 328 -9.41 -1.67 49.48
CA LEU A 328 -10.03 -2.67 48.60
C LEU A 328 -11.57 -2.72 48.69
N GLY A 329 -12.19 -1.98 49.61
CA GLY A 329 -13.64 -2.03 49.87
C GLY A 329 -14.11 -3.33 50.54
N ARG A 330 -13.22 -4.09 51.20
CA ARG A 330 -13.54 -5.38 51.83
C ARG A 330 -14.01 -5.21 53.26
N SER A 331 -15.26 -4.76 53.43
CA SER A 331 -15.85 -4.39 54.72
C SER A 331 -15.97 -5.56 55.71
N GLU A 332 -16.17 -6.78 55.23
CA GLU A 332 -16.26 -7.99 56.07
C GLU A 332 -14.90 -8.35 56.70
N ASP A 333 -13.82 -8.28 55.93
CA ASP A 333 -12.46 -8.52 56.43
C ASP A 333 -12.02 -7.45 57.44
N MET A 334 -12.40 -6.18 57.19
CA MET A 334 -12.19 -5.12 58.18
C MET A 334 -12.91 -5.42 59.50
N ARG A 335 -14.20 -5.82 59.45
CA ARG A 335 -14.95 -6.16 60.67
C ARG A 335 -14.31 -7.32 61.42
N ARG A 336 -13.92 -8.38 60.71
CA ARG A 336 -13.21 -9.54 61.26
C ARG A 336 -11.94 -9.15 62.01
N ILE A 337 -11.13 -8.24 61.46
CA ILE A 337 -9.89 -7.79 62.09
C ILE A 337 -10.17 -6.87 63.29
N LEU A 338 -11.13 -5.96 63.17
CA LEU A 338 -11.53 -5.06 64.26
C LEU A 338 -12.13 -5.84 65.45
N GLU A 339 -12.86 -6.92 65.20
CA GLU A 339 -13.36 -7.84 66.22
C GLU A 339 -12.21 -8.60 66.91
N LYS A 340 -11.22 -9.09 66.15
CA LYS A 340 -9.99 -9.68 66.71
C LYS A 340 -9.21 -8.68 67.59
N GLN A 341 -9.15 -7.40 67.19
CA GLN A 341 -8.53 -6.35 68.02
C GLN A 341 -9.28 -6.08 69.33
N ARG A 342 -10.61 -6.22 69.34
CA ARG A 342 -11.45 -5.97 70.53
C ARG A 342 -11.57 -7.18 71.47
N GLY A 343 -11.38 -8.40 70.95
CA GLY A 343 -11.42 -9.64 71.72
C GLY A 343 -10.09 -10.07 72.34
N GLY A 344 -8.99 -9.38 72.05
CA GLY A 344 -7.67 -9.62 72.64
C GLY A 344 -7.48 -8.84 73.94
N ASN A 345 -8.04 -9.34 75.03
CA ASN A 345 -7.66 -9.02 76.41
C ASN A 345 -7.41 -10.33 77.17
#